data_AF-A0A662E6Z2-F1
#
_entry.id   AF-A0A662E6Z2-F1
#
_cell.length_a   1.000
_cell.length_b   1.000
_cell.length_c   1.000
_cell.angle_alpha   90.00
_cell.angle_beta   90.00
_cell.angle_gamma   90.00
#
_symmetry.space_group_name_H-M   'P 1'
#
loop_
_entity.id
_entity.type
_entity.pdbx_description
1 polymer ?
#
loop_
_entity_poly.entity_id
_entity_poly.type
_entity_poly.pdbx_seq_one_letter_code
_entity_poly.pdbx_strand_id
1 'polypeptide(L)'
;MGSVLIFALSFMVVAGFQIITSRMMDARKTFVVGFAIIFGLSADLAPQIYQNVPHWIHPVVASSLSLSAVLAVLLNLLFRIGISDRETFSMAVGDSSDAVFQQMERLGKQWGARPEIIYRAAAALDELKELIATQAKPAESIEIIARFDEFNLDVAASFSGSIPKSVSGEGAISLDQIPEADELAFRMLKRYPDRLEMGHKGKLATVKLHFDH
;
A
#
# COMPACT_ATOMS: atom_id res chain seq x y z
N MET A 1 26.81 -33.99 4.39
CA MET A 1 25.33 -33.91 4.35
C MET A 1 24.76 -32.90 5.35
N GLY A 2 25.22 -32.86 6.61
CA GLY A 2 24.73 -31.87 7.59
C GLY A 2 24.89 -30.40 7.18
N SER A 3 25.97 -30.04 6.48
CA SER A 3 26.18 -28.68 5.94
C SER A 3 25.12 -28.27 4.91
N VAL A 4 24.68 -29.21 4.05
CA VAL A 4 23.63 -28.96 3.04
C VAL A 4 22.28 -28.72 3.72
N LEU A 5 21.97 -29.45 4.80
CA LEU A 5 20.75 -29.26 5.57
C LEU A 5 20.71 -27.90 6.29
N ILE A 6 21.82 -27.53 6.95
CA ILE A 6 21.92 -26.23 7.63
C ILE A 6 21.79 -25.09 6.61
N PHE A 7 22.45 -25.21 5.45
CA PHE A 7 22.35 -24.24 4.36
C PHE A 7 20.90 -24.10 3.86
N ALA A 8 20.23 -25.22 3.58
CA ALA A 8 18.84 -25.23 3.12
C ALA A 8 17.88 -24.61 4.15
N LEU A 9 18.04 -24.94 5.43
CA LEU A 9 17.23 -24.38 6.52
C LEU A 9 17.44 -22.87 6.67
N SER A 10 18.69 -22.41 6.55
CA SER A 10 19.02 -20.97 6.63
C SER A 10 18.32 -20.20 5.51
N PHE A 11 18.36 -20.71 4.28
CA PHE A 11 17.67 -20.11 3.14
C PHE A 11 16.14 -20.10 3.31
N MET A 12 15.57 -21.19 3.84
CA MET A 12 14.13 -21.28 4.08
C MET A 12 13.65 -20.23 5.10
N VAL A 13 14.42 -20.03 6.18
CA VAL A 13 14.11 -19.01 7.20
C VAL A 13 14.19 -17.60 6.60
N VAL A 14 15.26 -17.28 5.85
CA VAL A 14 15.42 -15.98 5.21
C VAL A 14 14.31 -15.71 4.20
N ALA A 15 13.94 -16.69 3.37
CA ALA A 15 12.82 -16.58 2.44
C ALA A 15 11.50 -16.33 3.18
N GLY A 16 11.27 -17.00 4.32
CA GLY A 16 10.12 -16.74 5.19
C GLY A 16 10.06 -15.29 5.67
N PHE A 17 11.17 -14.73 6.16
CA PHE A 17 11.23 -13.32 6.55
C PHE A 17 11.01 -12.37 5.38
N GLN A 18 11.57 -12.65 4.20
CA GLN A 18 11.32 -11.84 3.00
C GLN A 18 9.85 -11.83 2.60
N ILE A 19 9.15 -12.95 2.73
CA ILE A 19 7.70 -13.02 2.50
C ILE A 19 6.96 -12.15 3.51
N ILE A 20 7.32 -12.22 4.79
CA ILE A 20 6.70 -11.41 5.86
C ILE A 20 6.92 -9.91 5.62
N THR A 21 8.13 -9.51 5.23
CA THR A 21 8.50 -8.10 5.03
C THR A 21 8.20 -7.56 3.63
N SER A 22 7.65 -8.39 2.74
CA SER A 22 7.23 -7.97 1.39
C SER A 22 6.15 -6.89 1.41
N ARG A 23 5.35 -6.86 2.47
CA ARG A 23 4.41 -5.77 2.78
C ARG A 23 5.00 -4.92 3.90
N MET A 24 4.76 -3.61 3.85
CA MET A 24 5.21 -2.70 4.91
C MET A 24 4.64 -3.18 6.25
N MET A 25 5.51 -3.27 7.25
CA MET A 25 5.12 -3.70 8.58
C MET A 25 4.39 -2.56 9.30
N ASP A 26 3.11 -2.77 9.54
CA ASP A 26 2.31 -1.97 10.47
C ASP A 26 2.29 -2.64 11.87
N ALA A 27 1.87 -1.90 12.90
CA ALA A 27 1.69 -2.40 14.26
C ALA A 27 0.85 -3.68 14.31
N ARG A 28 -0.24 -3.75 13.53
CA ARG A 28 -1.11 -4.93 13.45
C ARG A 28 -0.36 -6.16 12.92
N LYS A 29 0.34 -6.03 11.79
CA LYS A 29 1.12 -7.11 11.17
C LYS A 29 2.28 -7.55 12.08
N THR A 30 2.93 -6.58 12.72
CA THR A 30 4.00 -6.84 13.71
C THR A 30 3.47 -7.71 14.85
N PHE A 31 2.27 -7.42 15.36
CA PHE A 31 1.63 -8.21 16.41
C PHE A 31 1.28 -9.62 15.94
N VAL A 32 0.67 -9.77 14.75
CA VAL A 32 0.33 -11.09 14.17
C VAL A 32 1.57 -11.98 14.07
N VAL A 33 2.64 -11.46 13.46
CA VAL A 33 3.89 -12.21 13.25
C VAL A 33 4.57 -12.53 14.58
N GLY A 34 4.69 -11.54 15.46
CA GLY A 34 5.31 -11.72 16.77
C GLY A 34 4.60 -12.77 17.61
N PHE A 35 3.27 -12.71 17.69
CA PHE A 35 2.48 -13.70 18.43
C PHE A 35 2.59 -15.09 17.79
N ALA A 36 2.45 -15.21 16.48
CA ALA A 36 2.55 -16.49 15.79
C ALA A 36 3.91 -17.18 16.04
N ILE A 37 5.01 -16.43 15.95
CA ILE A 37 6.36 -16.95 16.22
C ILE A 37 6.53 -17.34 17.70
N ILE A 38 6.16 -16.46 18.63
CA ILE A 38 6.31 -16.71 20.08
C ILE A 38 5.51 -17.94 20.51
N PHE A 39 4.23 -18.01 20.13
CA PHE A 39 3.37 -19.13 20.50
C PHE A 39 3.80 -20.41 19.79
N GLY A 40 4.17 -20.36 18.51
CA GLY A 40 4.73 -21.51 17.80
C GLY A 40 5.94 -22.09 18.52
N LEU A 41 6.95 -21.26 18.82
CA LEU A 41 8.14 -21.71 19.55
C LEU A 41 7.82 -22.22 20.97
N SER A 42 6.81 -21.64 21.63
CA SER A 42 6.43 -22.09 22.97
C SER A 42 5.85 -23.51 23.00
N ALA A 43 5.30 -24.02 21.89
CA ALA A 43 4.84 -25.41 21.81
C ALA A 43 6.02 -26.40 21.98
N ASP A 44 7.19 -26.05 21.45
CA ASP A 44 8.40 -26.87 21.54
C ASP A 44 9.18 -26.59 22.85
N LEU A 45 9.24 -25.32 23.29
CA LEU A 45 10.04 -24.90 24.44
C LEU A 45 9.33 -25.06 25.80
N ALA A 46 8.00 -24.96 25.82
CA ALA A 46 7.18 -25.00 27.03
C ALA A 46 5.90 -25.83 26.83
N PRO A 47 6.02 -27.12 26.48
CA PRO A 47 4.87 -27.98 26.17
C PRO A 47 3.90 -28.14 27.36
N GLN A 48 4.37 -27.88 28.58
CA GLN A 48 3.59 -27.92 29.82
C GLN A 48 2.40 -26.94 29.81
N ILE A 49 2.53 -25.82 29.09
CA ILE A 49 1.47 -24.81 28.95
C ILE A 49 0.24 -25.38 28.22
N TYR A 50 0.44 -26.38 27.36
CA TYR A 50 -0.58 -26.95 26.48
C TYR A 50 -1.16 -28.27 26.97
N GLN A 51 -0.81 -28.74 28.18
CA GLN A 51 -1.27 -30.05 28.68
C GLN A 51 -2.77 -30.11 28.99
N ASN A 52 -3.37 -28.97 29.33
CA ASN A 52 -4.78 -28.89 29.75
C ASN A 52 -5.69 -28.28 28.67
N VAL A 53 -5.23 -28.19 27.41
CA VAL A 53 -6.10 -27.69 26.34
C VAL A 53 -7.20 -28.72 25.99
N PRO A 54 -8.40 -28.26 25.61
CA PRO A 54 -9.47 -29.13 25.15
C PRO A 54 -9.02 -30.06 24.00
N HIS A 55 -9.56 -31.29 23.98
CA HIS A 55 -9.21 -32.32 23.00
C HIS A 55 -9.35 -31.86 21.54
N TRP A 56 -10.29 -30.97 21.24
CA TRP A 56 -10.52 -30.44 19.89
C TRP A 56 -9.43 -29.44 19.42
N ILE A 57 -8.67 -28.82 20.34
CA ILE A 57 -7.56 -27.90 20.03
C ILE A 57 -6.22 -28.65 19.94
N HIS A 58 -6.14 -29.83 20.55
CA HIS A 58 -4.92 -30.64 20.64
C HIS A 58 -4.16 -30.82 19.31
N PRO A 59 -4.81 -31.02 18.15
CA PRO A 59 -4.10 -31.14 16.86
C PRO A 59 -3.33 -29.87 16.47
N VAL A 60 -3.83 -28.69 16.84
CA VAL A 60 -3.22 -27.40 16.50
C VAL A 60 -1.98 -27.13 17.35
N VAL A 61 -2.05 -27.45 18.65
CA VAL A 61 -0.92 -27.24 19.58
C VAL A 61 0.14 -28.35 19.50
N ALA A 62 -0.13 -29.44 18.78
CA ALA A 62 0.78 -30.57 18.64
C ALA A 62 2.03 -30.27 17.78
N SER A 63 2.03 -29.19 17.01
CA SER A 63 3.16 -28.75 16.20
C SER A 63 3.34 -27.25 16.31
N SER A 64 4.56 -26.79 16.55
CA SER A 64 4.93 -25.37 16.54
C SER A 64 4.55 -24.66 15.25
N LEU A 65 4.72 -25.34 14.11
CA LEU A 65 4.32 -24.82 12.81
C LEU A 65 2.80 -24.68 12.70
N SER A 66 2.03 -25.68 13.15
CA SER A 66 0.56 -25.64 13.10
C SER A 66 0.01 -24.55 13.99
N LEU A 67 0.49 -24.45 15.23
CA LEU A 67 0.08 -23.42 16.18
C LEU A 67 0.39 -22.01 15.65
N SER A 68 1.60 -21.80 15.13
CA SER A 68 2.00 -20.53 14.52
C SER A 68 1.10 -20.17 13.35
N ALA A 69 0.86 -21.10 12.41
CA ALA A 69 0.02 -20.86 11.24
C ALA A 69 -1.44 -20.55 11.61
N VAL A 70 -2.05 -21.34 12.49
CA VAL A 70 -3.43 -21.12 12.93
C VAL A 70 -3.56 -19.80 13.67
N LEU A 71 -2.62 -19.47 14.57
CA LEU A 71 -2.65 -18.21 15.29
C LEU A 71 -2.45 -17.02 14.36
N ALA A 72 -1.53 -17.11 13.39
CA ALA A 72 -1.33 -16.09 12.37
C ALA A 72 -2.63 -15.84 11.58
N VAL A 73 -3.31 -16.90 11.14
CA VAL A 73 -4.58 -16.78 10.40
C VAL A 73 -5.68 -16.17 11.28
N LEU A 74 -5.83 -16.64 12.53
CA LEU A 74 -6.87 -16.15 13.44
C LEU A 74 -6.66 -14.67 13.81
N LEU A 75 -5.43 -14.29 14.16
CA LEU A 75 -5.11 -12.90 14.46
C LEU A 75 -5.27 -12.02 13.23
N ASN A 76 -4.87 -12.51 12.05
CA ASN A 76 -5.12 -11.78 10.80
C ASN A 76 -6.61 -11.57 10.57
N LEU A 77 -7.45 -12.61 10.75
CA LEU A 77 -8.90 -12.51 10.61
C LEU A 77 -9.52 -11.54 11.62
N LEU A 78 -9.04 -11.58 12.87
CA LEU A 78 -9.51 -10.70 13.94
C LEU A 78 -9.20 -9.24 13.62
N PHE A 79 -7.97 -8.95 13.17
CA PHE A 79 -7.58 -7.59 12.80
C PHE A 79 -8.13 -7.13 11.44
N ARG A 80 -8.64 -8.07 10.62
CA ARG A 80 -9.26 -7.78 9.32
C ARG A 80 -10.61 -7.06 9.43
N ILE A 81 -11.26 -7.10 10.59
CA ILE A 81 -12.57 -6.47 10.78
C ILE A 81 -12.40 -4.94 10.79
N GLY A 82 -12.80 -4.28 9.71
CA GLY A 82 -12.88 -2.80 9.62
C GLY A 82 -11.77 -2.10 8.84
N ILE A 83 -10.98 -2.81 8.01
CA ILE A 83 -9.85 -2.21 7.27
C ILE A 83 -10.32 -1.59 5.94
N SER A 84 -10.89 -0.40 6.02
CA SER A 84 -10.77 0.56 4.92
C SER A 84 -10.30 1.85 5.54
N ASP A 85 -9.04 2.17 5.32
CA ASP A 85 -8.43 3.37 5.85
C ASP A 85 -8.54 4.47 4.80
N ARG A 86 -9.10 5.61 5.19
CA ARG A 86 -9.23 6.80 4.35
C ARG A 86 -8.53 7.94 5.04
N GLU A 87 -7.55 8.51 4.35
CA GLU A 87 -6.84 9.71 4.80
C GLU A 87 -7.08 10.85 3.83
N THR A 88 -7.20 12.06 4.38
CA THR A 88 -7.35 13.29 3.59
C THR A 88 -6.30 14.27 4.04
N PHE A 89 -5.50 14.76 3.11
CA PHE A 89 -4.44 15.72 3.37
C PHE A 89 -4.35 16.73 2.23
N SER A 90 -3.79 17.90 2.54
CA SER A 90 -3.50 18.93 1.54
C SER A 90 -2.00 18.97 1.30
N MET A 91 -1.61 19.13 0.03
CA MET A 91 -0.24 19.34 -0.40
C MET A 91 -0.15 20.71 -1.08
N ALA A 92 0.87 21.50 -0.80
CA ALA A 92 1.12 22.72 -1.54
C ALA A 92 1.82 22.40 -2.87
N VAL A 93 1.51 23.13 -3.93
CA VAL A 93 2.17 22.92 -5.23
C VAL A 93 3.68 23.23 -5.15
N GLY A 94 4.07 24.08 -4.20
CA GLY A 94 5.48 24.38 -3.90
C GLY A 94 6.18 23.40 -2.95
N ASP A 95 5.52 22.34 -2.49
CA ASP A 95 6.16 21.34 -1.61
C ASP A 95 7.29 20.61 -2.36
N SER A 96 8.38 20.32 -1.65
CA SER A 96 9.47 19.52 -2.21
C SER A 96 9.00 18.10 -2.54
N SER A 97 9.61 17.47 -3.55
CA SER A 97 9.32 16.07 -3.89
C SER A 97 9.51 15.16 -2.67
N ASP A 98 10.57 15.37 -1.89
CA ASP A 98 10.83 14.60 -0.67
C ASP A 98 9.66 14.64 0.33
N ALA A 99 8.97 15.78 0.46
CA ALA A 99 7.82 15.90 1.36
C ALA A 99 6.65 15.02 0.90
N VAL A 100 6.41 14.94 -0.41
CA VAL A 100 5.38 14.08 -1.02
C VAL A 100 5.70 12.60 -0.76
N PHE A 101 6.94 12.19 -1.03
CA PHE A 101 7.38 10.81 -0.80
C PHE A 101 7.31 10.44 0.68
N GLN A 102 7.74 11.30 1.60
CA GLN A 102 7.66 11.04 3.04
C GLN A 102 6.22 10.91 3.52
N GLN A 103 5.31 11.76 3.04
CA GLN A 103 3.89 11.70 3.41
C GLN A 103 3.26 10.38 2.92
N MET A 104 3.53 9.98 1.69
CA MET A 104 3.04 8.72 1.13
C MET A 104 3.67 7.51 1.82
N GLU A 105 4.95 7.54 2.15
CA GLU A 105 5.62 6.48 2.90
C GLU A 105 5.04 6.32 4.31
N ARG A 106 4.74 7.44 4.98
CA ARG A 106 4.06 7.43 6.29
C ARG A 106 2.71 6.75 6.21
N LEU A 107 1.88 7.10 5.22
CA LEU A 107 0.59 6.46 4.98
C LEU A 107 0.75 4.97 4.62
N GLY A 108 1.71 4.65 3.75
CA GLY A 108 2.04 3.29 3.37
C GLY A 108 2.44 2.40 4.56
N LYS A 109 3.22 2.94 5.51
CA LYS A 109 3.56 2.24 6.76
C LYS A 109 2.33 1.98 7.63
N GLN A 110 1.49 3.00 7.82
CA GLN A 110 0.27 2.90 8.64
C GLN A 110 -0.73 1.88 8.08
N TRP A 111 -0.83 1.78 6.77
CA TRP A 111 -1.71 0.82 6.09
C TRP A 111 -1.05 -0.54 5.86
N GLY A 112 0.27 -0.60 6.03
CA GLY A 112 1.10 -1.74 5.68
C GLY A 112 1.00 -2.09 4.19
N ALA A 113 1.00 -1.09 3.31
CA ALA A 113 0.94 -1.26 1.88
C ALA A 113 2.25 -1.86 1.32
N ARG A 114 2.31 -2.21 0.02
CA ARG A 114 3.54 -2.67 -0.63
C ARG A 114 4.39 -1.44 -0.94
N PRO A 115 5.70 -1.44 -0.63
CA PRO A 115 6.57 -0.28 -0.87
C PRO A 115 6.54 0.22 -2.32
N GLU A 116 6.49 -0.71 -3.29
CA GLU A 116 6.46 -0.39 -4.72
C GLU A 116 5.20 0.38 -5.14
N ILE A 117 4.04 0.05 -4.58
CA ILE A 117 2.77 0.71 -4.89
C ILE A 117 2.75 2.12 -4.32
N ILE A 118 3.24 2.28 -3.09
CA ILE A 118 3.38 3.58 -2.44
C ILE A 118 4.35 4.49 -3.20
N TYR A 119 5.46 3.93 -3.68
CA TYR A 119 6.41 4.64 -4.52
C TYR A 119 5.76 5.11 -5.85
N ARG A 120 5.04 4.22 -6.55
CA ARG A 120 4.30 4.58 -7.78
C ARG A 120 3.29 5.69 -7.52
N ALA A 121 2.54 5.61 -6.42
CA ALA A 121 1.57 6.64 -6.05
C ALA A 121 2.22 7.98 -5.68
N ALA A 122 3.33 7.96 -4.95
CA ALA A 122 4.10 9.16 -4.63
C ALA A 122 4.66 9.84 -5.89
N ALA A 123 5.24 9.06 -6.80
CA ALA A 123 5.75 9.58 -8.07
C ALA A 123 4.62 10.16 -8.94
N ALA A 124 3.45 9.51 -8.99
CA ALA A 124 2.28 10.04 -9.70
C ALA A 124 1.80 11.38 -9.12
N LEU A 125 1.79 11.51 -7.79
CA LEU A 125 1.43 12.76 -7.12
C LEU A 125 2.46 13.87 -7.37
N ASP A 126 3.75 13.54 -7.39
CA ASP A 126 4.82 14.50 -7.66
C ASP A 126 4.75 15.02 -9.10
N GLU A 127 4.56 14.13 -10.08
CA GLU A 127 4.33 14.49 -11.48
C GLU A 127 3.06 15.34 -11.66
N LEU A 128 1.97 15.01 -10.95
CA LEU A 128 0.75 15.82 -10.97
C LEU A 128 1.02 17.22 -10.40
N LYS A 129 1.80 17.33 -9.33
CA LYS A 129 2.19 18.60 -8.72
C LYS A 129 3.01 19.45 -9.69
N GLU A 130 4.01 18.85 -10.35
CA GLU A 130 4.83 19.54 -11.36
C GLU A 130 3.98 20.02 -12.55
N LEU A 131 3.08 19.18 -13.03
CA LEU A 131 2.12 19.54 -14.08
C LEU A 131 1.21 20.72 -13.69
N ILE A 132 0.81 20.82 -12.43
CA ILE A 132 0.00 21.95 -11.96
C ILE A 132 0.86 23.22 -11.84
N ALA A 133 2.12 23.08 -11.44
CA ALA A 133 3.06 24.20 -11.30
C ALA A 133 3.38 24.89 -12.63
N THR A 134 3.32 24.18 -13.76
CA THR A 134 3.58 24.74 -15.10
C THR A 134 2.40 25.52 -15.70
N GLN A 135 1.22 25.50 -15.06
CA GLN A 135 0.04 26.20 -15.56
C GLN A 135 0.19 27.72 -15.45
N ALA A 136 -0.45 28.47 -16.36
CA ALA A 136 -0.44 29.94 -16.33
C ALA A 136 -0.99 30.54 -15.03
N LYS A 137 -1.87 29.79 -14.34
CA LYS A 137 -2.39 30.13 -13.02
C LYS A 137 -2.41 28.86 -12.16
N PRO A 138 -1.27 28.50 -11.54
CA PRO A 138 -1.15 27.26 -10.79
C PRO A 138 -2.03 27.30 -9.54
N ALA A 139 -2.51 26.14 -9.11
CA ALA A 139 -3.18 26.02 -7.82
C ALA A 139 -2.17 26.31 -6.69
N GLU A 140 -2.64 26.87 -5.57
CA GLU A 140 -1.78 26.98 -4.38
C GLU A 140 -1.63 25.63 -3.67
N SER A 141 -2.72 24.85 -3.64
CA SER A 141 -2.76 23.54 -3.01
C SER A 141 -3.61 22.52 -3.77
N ILE A 142 -3.33 21.25 -3.48
CA ILE A 142 -3.98 20.07 -4.00
C ILE A 142 -4.56 19.32 -2.79
N GLU A 143 -5.88 19.15 -2.76
CA GLU A 143 -6.55 18.32 -1.77
C GLU A 143 -6.49 16.85 -2.24
N ILE A 144 -5.95 15.98 -1.39
CA ILE A 144 -5.73 14.58 -1.71
C ILE A 144 -6.51 13.72 -0.73
N ILE A 145 -7.32 12.83 -1.30
CA ILE A 145 -8.04 11.79 -0.58
C ILE A 145 -7.44 10.47 -1.02
N ALA A 146 -6.70 9.83 -0.13
CA ALA A 146 -6.14 8.52 -0.35
C ALA A 146 -6.96 7.48 0.42
N ARG A 147 -7.34 6.41 -0.26
CA ARG A 147 -8.09 5.28 0.29
C ARG A 147 -7.31 4.03 0.03
N PHE A 148 -7.20 3.23 1.07
CA PHE A 148 -6.52 1.96 1.00
C PHE A 148 -7.42 0.85 1.51
N ASP A 149 -7.49 -0.21 0.72
CA ASP A 149 -7.91 -1.52 1.18
C ASP A 149 -6.79 -2.56 0.92
N GLU A 150 -7.04 -3.83 1.19
CA GLU A 150 -6.02 -4.88 1.05
C GLU A 150 -5.51 -5.10 -0.40
N PHE A 151 -6.30 -4.67 -1.39
CA PHE A 151 -6.14 -4.95 -2.83
C PHE A 151 -5.97 -3.69 -3.68
N ASN A 152 -6.35 -2.53 -3.18
CA ASN A 152 -6.38 -1.30 -3.96
C ASN A 152 -5.86 -0.12 -3.15
N LEU A 153 -5.10 0.71 -3.83
CA LEU A 153 -4.82 2.08 -3.41
C LEU A 153 -5.48 3.03 -4.40
N ASP A 154 -6.46 3.80 -3.92
CA ASP A 154 -7.12 4.85 -4.69
C ASP A 154 -6.67 6.22 -4.17
N VAL A 155 -6.16 7.06 -5.06
CA VAL A 155 -5.76 8.44 -4.75
C VAL A 155 -6.56 9.39 -5.60
N ALA A 156 -7.40 10.21 -4.96
CA ALA A 156 -8.17 11.26 -5.61
C ALA A 156 -7.59 12.62 -5.25
N ALA A 157 -7.11 13.36 -6.24
CA ALA A 157 -6.61 14.72 -6.11
C ALA A 157 -7.63 15.73 -6.66
N SER A 158 -7.84 16.83 -5.96
CA SER A 158 -8.72 17.94 -6.36
C SER A 158 -8.00 19.28 -6.21
N PHE A 159 -8.06 20.14 -7.22
CA PHE A 159 -7.37 21.43 -7.22
C PHE A 159 -8.06 22.48 -8.09
N SER A 160 -7.75 23.75 -7.85
CA SER A 160 -8.22 24.87 -8.68
C SER A 160 -7.30 25.06 -9.88
N GLY A 161 -7.77 24.77 -11.08
CA GLY A 161 -6.96 24.88 -12.28
C GLY A 161 -7.66 24.28 -13.50
N SER A 162 -6.95 24.24 -14.62
CA SER A 162 -7.44 23.61 -15.85
C SER A 162 -6.60 22.37 -16.13
N ILE A 163 -7.25 21.22 -16.25
CA ILE A 163 -6.66 20.05 -16.89
C ILE A 163 -7.15 19.98 -18.34
N PRO A 164 -6.32 19.54 -19.31
CA PRO A 164 -6.77 19.33 -20.67
C PRO A 164 -8.04 18.48 -20.69
N LYS A 165 -9.00 18.87 -21.54
CA LYS A 165 -10.23 18.11 -21.74
C LYS A 165 -9.89 16.83 -22.50
N SER A 166 -9.51 15.79 -21.79
CA SER A 166 -9.58 14.41 -22.27
C SER A 166 -10.03 13.51 -21.12
N VAL A 167 -11.12 12.77 -21.38
CA VAL A 167 -11.64 11.60 -20.65
C VAL A 167 -12.50 11.84 -19.40
N SER A 168 -13.71 12.38 -19.58
CA SER A 168 -14.85 11.93 -18.78
C SER A 168 -15.35 10.59 -19.32
N GLY A 169 -15.16 9.51 -18.56
CA GLY A 169 -15.72 8.19 -18.83
C GLY A 169 -14.71 7.07 -18.61
N GLU A 170 -15.19 5.91 -18.16
CA GLU A 170 -14.40 4.68 -18.10
C GLU A 170 -13.84 4.37 -19.49
N GLY A 171 -12.57 4.71 -19.73
CA GLY A 171 -11.96 4.53 -21.05
C GLY A 171 -10.55 5.10 -21.07
N ALA A 172 -9.65 4.41 -21.76
CA ALA A 172 -8.26 4.78 -21.89
C ALA A 172 -8.08 6.24 -22.32
N ILE A 173 -7.11 6.94 -21.72
CA ILE A 173 -6.66 8.27 -22.15
C ILE A 173 -6.23 8.21 -23.61
N SER A 174 -7.03 8.79 -24.51
CA SER A 174 -6.63 9.12 -25.87
C SER A 174 -5.65 10.29 -25.81
N LEU A 175 -4.38 9.97 -26.02
CA LEU A 175 -3.24 10.90 -26.00
C LEU A 175 -3.34 11.97 -27.10
N ASP A 176 -4.08 11.69 -28.17
CA ASP A 176 -4.28 12.57 -29.32
C ASP A 176 -5.08 13.86 -29.01
N GLN A 177 -5.64 13.98 -27.80
CA GLN A 177 -6.42 15.15 -27.36
C GLN A 177 -5.70 16.03 -26.33
N ILE A 178 -4.45 15.72 -26.01
CA ILE A 178 -3.62 16.49 -25.08
C ILE A 178 -2.78 17.48 -25.89
N PRO A 179 -2.68 18.76 -25.50
CA PRO A 179 -1.76 19.70 -26.15
C PRO A 179 -0.33 19.16 -26.14
N GLU A 180 0.42 19.27 -27.26
CA GLU A 180 1.78 18.75 -27.39
C GLU A 180 2.73 19.21 -26.25
N ALA A 181 2.51 20.43 -25.74
CA ALA A 181 3.28 21.00 -24.63
C ALA A 181 3.12 20.23 -23.31
N ASP A 182 1.95 19.63 -23.08
CA ASP A 182 1.64 18.90 -21.85
C ASP A 182 1.69 17.37 -22.06
N GLU A 183 1.72 16.91 -23.31
CA GLU A 183 1.63 15.49 -23.68
C GLU A 183 2.70 14.62 -23.01
N LEU A 184 3.93 15.13 -22.87
CA LEU A 184 5.01 14.40 -22.20
C LEU A 184 4.72 14.19 -20.72
N ALA A 185 4.31 15.24 -20.00
CA ALA A 185 3.99 15.19 -18.58
C ALA A 185 2.80 14.25 -18.32
N PHE A 186 1.77 14.30 -19.17
CA PHE A 186 0.64 13.36 -19.08
C PHE A 186 1.02 11.91 -19.42
N ARG A 187 1.94 11.70 -20.37
CA ARG A 187 2.51 10.37 -20.66
C ARG A 187 3.30 9.82 -19.47
N MET A 188 4.05 10.65 -18.77
CA MET A 188 4.77 10.23 -17.56
C MET A 188 3.79 9.87 -16.44
N LEU A 189 2.81 10.74 -16.18
CA LEU A 189 1.78 10.48 -15.17
C LEU A 189 1.01 9.17 -15.41
N LYS A 190 0.70 8.83 -16.67
CA LYS A 190 -0.01 7.59 -17.05
C LYS A 190 0.81 6.32 -16.80
N ARG A 191 2.14 6.40 -16.67
CA ARG A 191 2.99 5.21 -16.45
C ARG A 191 2.88 4.65 -15.04
N TYR A 192 2.41 5.46 -14.09
CA TYR A 192 2.40 5.07 -12.69
C TYR A 192 1.15 4.31 -12.27
N PRO A 193 -0.09 4.80 -12.47
CA PRO A 193 -1.30 4.10 -12.02
C PRO A 193 -1.75 3.02 -13.02
N ASP A 194 -2.48 2.02 -12.53
CA ASP A 194 -3.10 1.00 -13.37
C ASP A 194 -4.36 1.56 -14.07
N ARG A 195 -5.04 2.51 -13.42
CA ARG A 195 -6.10 3.32 -14.04
C ARG A 195 -6.01 4.79 -13.63
N LEU A 196 -6.22 5.68 -14.59
CA LEU A 196 -6.21 7.13 -14.40
C LEU A 196 -7.48 7.75 -14.99
N GLU A 197 -8.25 8.46 -14.16
CA GLU A 197 -9.43 9.22 -14.56
C GLU A 197 -9.20 10.71 -14.29
N MET A 198 -9.67 11.55 -15.21
CA MET A 198 -9.54 12.99 -15.11
C MET A 198 -10.90 13.65 -15.36
N GLY A 199 -11.21 14.70 -14.64
CA GLY A 199 -12.52 15.32 -14.75
C GLY A 199 -12.60 16.68 -14.09
N HIS A 200 -13.80 17.25 -14.12
CA HIS A 200 -14.11 18.48 -13.41
C HIS A 200 -15.33 18.27 -12.55
N LYS A 201 -15.27 18.78 -11.32
CA LYS A 201 -16.42 18.86 -10.41
C LYS A 201 -16.65 20.34 -10.05
N GLY A 202 -17.55 20.97 -10.78
CA GLY A 202 -17.78 22.42 -10.67
C GLY A 202 -16.58 23.20 -11.20
N LYS A 203 -15.91 23.95 -10.31
CA LYS A 203 -14.72 24.76 -10.64
C LYS A 203 -13.39 24.05 -10.37
N LEU A 204 -13.43 22.84 -9.79
CA LEU A 204 -12.24 22.08 -9.43
C LEU A 204 -11.96 21.03 -10.49
N ALA A 205 -10.69 20.91 -10.87
CA ALA A 205 -10.18 19.75 -11.59
C ALA A 205 -10.03 18.58 -10.61
N THR A 206 -10.35 17.38 -11.07
CA THR A 206 -10.27 16.14 -10.29
C THR A 206 -9.47 15.10 -11.05
N VAL A 207 -8.50 14.49 -10.38
CA VAL A 207 -7.67 13.40 -10.92
C VAL A 207 -7.82 12.20 -9.98
N LYS A 208 -8.19 11.03 -10.50
CA LYS A 208 -8.23 9.78 -9.72
C LYS A 208 -7.20 8.81 -10.27
N LEU A 209 -6.37 8.29 -9.38
CA LEU A 209 -5.33 7.33 -9.65
C LEU A 209 -5.69 6.04 -8.90
N HIS A 210 -5.74 4.92 -9.60
CA HIS A 210 -6.00 3.61 -9.04
C HIS A 210 -4.77 2.73 -9.24
N PHE A 211 -4.39 2.02 -8.18
CA PHE A 211 -3.28 1.10 -8.17
C PHE A 211 -3.72 -0.25 -7.61
N ASP A 212 -3.46 -1.31 -8.37
CA ASP A 212 -3.66 -2.69 -7.94
C ASP A 212 -2.56 -3.06 -6.94
N HIS A 213 -2.95 -3.62 -5.80
CA HIS A 213 -2.08 -4.03 -4.68
C HIS A 213 -2.07 -5.53 -4.46
#